data_AF-Q743L0-F1
#
_entry.id   AF-Q743L0-F1
#
_cell.length_a   1.000
_cell.length_b   1.000
_cell.length_c   1.000
_cell.angle_alpha   90.00
_cell.angle_beta   90.00
_cell.angle_gamma   90.00
#
_symmetry.space_group_name_H-M   'P 1'
#
loop_
_entity.id
_entity.type
_entity.pdbx_description
1 polymer ?
#
loop_
_entity_poly.entity_id
_entity_poly.type
_entity_poly.pdbx_seq_one_letter_code
_entity_poly.pdbx_strand_id
1 'polypeptide(L)'
;MHRLLSACVRDRDLVAPERSVDISFHQLSGNEIPVIERLYGRGGVELPQRVRDRFRRYLDGNPRGKHGRIRYQLQRHFGISADELRARFGFYFDKFDVRPE
;
A
#
# COMPACT_ATOMS: atom_id res chain seq x y z
N MET A 1 -10.41 6.41 10.62
CA MET A 1 -9.49 5.33 10.18
C MET A 1 -9.91 3.96 10.67
N HIS A 2 -9.97 3.68 11.98
CA HIS A 2 -10.30 2.34 12.48
C HIS A 2 -11.57 1.73 11.86
N ARG A 3 -12.71 2.44 11.91
CA ARG A 3 -13.98 1.96 11.31
C ARG A 3 -13.88 1.63 9.81
N LEU A 4 -13.11 2.41 9.05
CA LEU A 4 -12.95 2.22 7.61
C LEU A 4 -12.10 0.96 7.33
N LEU A 5 -11.01 0.76 8.06
CA LEU A 5 -10.18 -0.44 7.93
C LEU A 5 -10.91 -1.70 8.39
N SER A 6 -11.67 -1.62 9.50
CA SER A 6 -12.47 -2.74 9.97
C SER A 6 -13.57 -3.14 8.98
N ALA A 7 -14.25 -2.17 8.37
CA ALA A 7 -15.23 -2.44 7.31
C ALA A 7 -14.56 -3.06 6.09
N CYS A 8 -13.40 -2.55 5.67
CA CYS A 8 -12.63 -3.11 4.56
C CYS A 8 -12.26 -4.58 4.81
N VAL A 9 -11.76 -4.93 6.01
CA VAL A 9 -11.41 -6.31 6.37
C VAL A 9 -12.66 -7.21 6.40
N ARG A 10 -13.76 -6.75 7.01
CA ARG A 10 -15.01 -7.49 7.10
C ARG A 10 -15.59 -7.81 5.72
N ASP A 11 -15.59 -6.82 4.84
CA ASP A 11 -16.24 -6.92 3.52
C ASP A 11 -15.27 -7.42 2.44
N ARG A 12 -13.99 -7.69 2.79
CA ARG A 12 -12.94 -8.05 1.84
C ARG A 12 -13.26 -9.28 1.01
N ASP A 13 -13.90 -10.26 1.64
CA ASP A 13 -14.23 -11.56 1.02
C ASP A 13 -15.51 -11.50 0.16
N LEU A 14 -16.26 -10.39 0.20
CA LEU A 14 -17.38 -10.16 -0.73
C LEU A 14 -16.89 -9.94 -2.17
N VAL A 15 -15.64 -9.48 -2.32
CA VAL A 15 -14.99 -9.32 -3.63
C VAL A 15 -14.07 -10.51 -3.86
N ALA A 16 -14.46 -11.36 -4.81
CA ALA A 16 -13.66 -12.49 -5.26
C ALA A 16 -12.19 -12.10 -5.46
N PRO A 17 -11.24 -12.94 -5.01
CA PRO A 17 -9.81 -12.64 -5.10
C PRO A 17 -9.45 -12.23 -6.51
N GLU A 18 -10.00 -12.89 -7.54
CA GLU A 18 -9.81 -12.68 -8.97
C GLU A 18 -10.05 -11.24 -9.45
N ARG A 19 -10.91 -10.50 -8.73
CA ARG A 19 -11.35 -9.14 -9.08
C ARG A 19 -10.82 -8.09 -8.12
N SER A 20 -9.87 -8.46 -7.28
CA SER A 20 -9.27 -7.56 -6.29
C SER A 20 -7.74 -7.64 -6.34
N VAL A 21 -7.11 -6.53 -5.96
CA VAL A 21 -5.65 -6.40 -5.85
C VAL A 21 -5.33 -5.59 -4.60
N ASP A 22 -4.55 -6.18 -3.71
CA ASP A 22 -3.99 -5.48 -2.56
C ASP A 22 -2.55 -5.10 -2.88
N ILE A 23 -2.23 -3.81 -2.72
CA ILE A 23 -0.91 -3.25 -3.00
C ILE A 23 -0.38 -2.62 -1.72
N SER A 24 0.56 -3.29 -1.08
CA SER A 24 1.19 -2.80 0.15
C SER A 24 2.20 -1.69 -0.17
N PHE A 25 2.34 -0.70 0.71
CA PHE A 25 3.22 0.45 0.48
C PHE A 25 4.68 0.05 0.22
N HIS A 26 5.16 -1.01 0.88
CA HIS A 26 6.52 -1.53 0.69
C HIS A 26 6.77 -2.11 -0.72
N GLN A 27 5.72 -2.55 -1.43
CA GLN A 27 5.80 -3.07 -2.80
C GLN A 27 5.98 -1.94 -3.84
N LEU A 28 5.81 -0.70 -3.41
CA LEU A 28 5.89 0.48 -4.28
C LEU A 28 7.25 1.19 -4.15
N SER A 29 8.26 0.60 -3.53
CA SER A 29 9.60 1.21 -3.40
C SER A 29 10.51 0.78 -4.55
N GLY A 30 10.28 1.32 -5.76
CA GLY A 30 11.04 0.97 -6.97
C GLY A 30 10.48 -0.23 -7.76
N ASN A 31 9.30 -0.72 -7.38
CA ASN A 31 8.60 -1.84 -8.01
C ASN A 31 7.21 -1.44 -8.55
N GLU A 32 7.03 -0.15 -8.86
CA GLU A 32 5.77 0.42 -9.29
C GLU A 32 5.34 -0.09 -10.69
N ILE A 33 6.28 -0.26 -11.62
CA ILE A 33 5.97 -0.73 -12.98
C ILE A 33 5.39 -2.15 -12.98
N PRO A 34 6.03 -3.16 -12.34
CA PRO A 34 5.45 -4.50 -12.22
C PRO A 34 4.07 -4.51 -11.52
N VAL A 35 3.87 -3.64 -10.52
CA VAL A 35 2.56 -3.50 -9.84
C VAL A 35 1.49 -2.98 -10.80
N ILE A 36 1.80 -1.98 -11.62
CA ILE A 36 0.87 -1.45 -12.63
C ILE A 36 0.55 -2.50 -13.68
N GLU A 37 1.54 -3.25 -14.17
CA GLU A 37 1.32 -4.35 -15.13
C GLU A 37 0.38 -5.41 -14.56
N ARG A 38 0.57 -5.81 -13.31
CA ARG A 38 -0.32 -6.75 -12.61
C ARG A 38 -1.74 -6.19 -12.47
N LEU A 39 -1.89 -4.91 -12.16
CA LEU A 39 -3.20 -4.25 -12.04
C LEU A 39 -3.95 -4.26 -13.37
N TYR A 40 -3.28 -3.88 -14.46
CA TYR A 40 -3.85 -3.91 -15.82
C TYR A 40 -4.24 -5.33 -16.23
N GLY A 41 -3.38 -6.32 -15.97
CA GLY A 41 -3.66 -7.73 -16.19
C GLY A 41 -4.90 -8.22 -15.42
N ARG A 42 -5.07 -7.78 -14.16
CA ARG A 42 -6.28 -8.09 -13.36
C ARG A 42 -7.56 -7.54 -13.99
N GLY A 43 -7.47 -6.35 -14.59
CA GLY A 43 -8.58 -5.70 -15.28
C GLY A 43 -8.87 -6.27 -16.67
N GLY A 44 -8.04 -7.19 -17.19
CA GLY A 44 -8.15 -7.68 -18.56
C GLY A 44 -7.85 -6.61 -19.61
N VAL A 45 -7.11 -5.56 -19.23
CA VAL A 45 -6.77 -4.44 -20.10
C VAL A 45 -5.27 -4.52 -20.43
N GLU A 46 -4.93 -4.48 -21.72
CA GLU A 46 -3.54 -4.38 -22.13
C GLU A 46 -2.96 -3.03 -21.71
N LEU A 47 -1.75 -3.02 -21.14
CA LEU A 47 -1.02 -1.80 -20.82
C LEU A 47 -0.26 -1.33 -22.08
N PRO A 48 -0.69 -0.27 -22.78
CA PRO A 48 -0.03 0.14 -24.00
C PRO A 48 1.37 0.69 -23.70
N GLN A 49 2.33 0.44 -24.59
CA GLN A 49 3.73 0.86 -24.41
C GLN A 49 3.85 2.37 -24.11
N ARG A 50 3.09 3.22 -24.82
CA ARG A 50 3.06 4.68 -24.58
C ARG A 50 2.70 5.06 -23.14
N VAL A 51 1.84 4.28 -22.48
CA VAL A 51 1.40 4.52 -21.10
C VAL A 51 2.50 4.07 -20.14
N ARG A 52 3.10 2.91 -20.38
CA ARG A 52 4.27 2.41 -19.64
C ARG A 52 5.41 3.43 -19.65
N ASP A 53 5.73 4.01 -20.80
CA ASP A 53 6.81 5.00 -20.93
C ASP A 53 6.49 6.33 -20.23
N ARG A 54 5.20 6.68 -20.11
CA ARG A 54 4.77 7.84 -19.33
C ARG A 54 4.91 7.60 -17.83
N PHE A 55 4.54 6.41 -17.35
CA PHE A 55 4.76 6.02 -15.95
C PHE A 55 6.24 6.02 -15.61
N ARG A 56 7.09 5.45 -16.46
CA ARG A 56 8.54 5.42 -16.24
C ARG A 56 9.12 6.83 -16.13
N ARG A 57 8.82 7.72 -17.08
CA ARG A 57 9.25 9.13 -17.01
C ARG A 57 8.78 9.85 -15.75
N TYR A 58 7.56 9.57 -15.28
CA TYR A 58 7.06 10.16 -14.05
C TYR A 58 7.85 9.69 -12.82
N LEU A 59 8.13 8.39 -12.73
CA LEU A 59 8.89 7.79 -11.62
C LEU A 59 10.34 8.28 -11.62
N ASP A 60 10.98 8.37 -12.79
CA ASP A 60 12.34 8.89 -12.95
C ASP A 60 12.44 10.36 -12.49
N GLY A 61 11.40 11.16 -12.74
CA GLY A 61 11.32 12.56 -12.29
C GLY A 61 10.81 12.75 -10.86
N ASN A 62 10.29 11.71 -10.21
CA ASN A 62 9.73 11.77 -8.85
C ASN A 62 10.23 10.62 -7.98
N PRO A 63 11.55 10.56 -7.71
CA PRO A 63 12.09 9.54 -6.83
C PRO A 63 11.43 9.63 -5.44
N ARG A 64 11.03 8.46 -4.92
CA ARG A 64 10.46 8.36 -3.57
C ARG A 64 11.48 8.84 -2.54
N GLY A 65 11.00 9.51 -1.49
CA GLY A 65 11.87 10.05 -0.45
C GLY A 65 12.55 11.39 -0.80
N LYS A 66 12.19 12.05 -1.92
CA LYS A 66 12.72 13.38 -2.28
C LYS A 66 12.55 14.47 -1.21
N HIS A 67 11.65 14.27 -0.25
CA HIS A 67 11.39 15.18 0.87
C HIS A 67 11.83 14.61 2.24
N GLY A 68 12.64 13.55 2.24
CA GLY A 68 13.07 12.87 3.47
C GLY A 68 11.98 12.02 4.12
N ARG A 69 12.34 11.38 5.24
CA ARG A 69 11.42 10.58 6.08
C ARG A 69 11.24 11.29 7.41
N ILE A 70 9.99 11.48 7.82
CA ILE A 70 9.67 12.02 9.15
C ILE A 70 9.87 10.88 10.17
N ARG A 71 10.74 11.10 11.16
CA ARG A 71 10.87 10.18 12.31
C ARG A 71 9.85 10.57 13.37
N TYR A 72 8.88 9.69 13.61
CA TYR A 72 7.90 9.88 14.67
C TYR A 72 8.45 9.38 16.01
N GLN A 73 8.41 10.23 17.04
CA GLN A 73 8.69 9.84 18.44
C GLN A 73 7.37 9.64 19.18
N LEU A 74 6.72 8.50 18.96
CA LEU A 74 5.36 8.21 19.45
C LEU A 74 5.24 8.36 20.96
N GLN A 75 6.18 7.78 21.72
CA GLN A 75 6.18 7.86 23.17
C GLN A 75 6.33 9.30 23.66
N ARG A 76 7.25 10.08 23.08
CA ARG A 76 7.53 11.45 23.50
C ARG A 76 6.38 12.41 23.20
N HIS A 77 5.78 12.28 22.02
CA HIS A 77 4.80 13.26 21.53
C HIS A 77 3.35 12.89 21.87
N PHE A 78 3.07 11.59 22.01
CA PHE A 78 1.70 11.08 22.16
C PHE A 78 1.52 10.12 23.34
N GLY A 79 2.60 9.81 24.07
CA GLY A 79 2.54 8.94 25.25
C GLY A 79 2.22 7.47 24.95
N ILE A 80 2.29 7.04 23.68
CA ILE A 80 1.92 5.70 23.24
C ILE A 80 3.12 4.98 22.62
N SER A 81 3.24 3.68 22.89
CA SER A 81 4.23 2.82 22.26
C SER A 81 3.79 2.40 20.86
N ALA A 82 4.75 2.07 20.00
CA ALA A 82 4.43 1.56 18.67
C ALA A 82 3.66 0.22 18.74
N ASP A 83 3.98 -0.62 19.73
CA ASP A 83 3.34 -1.93 19.90
C ASP A 83 1.92 -1.82 20.41
N GLU A 84 1.65 -0.90 21.35
CA GLU A 84 0.28 -0.62 21.79
C GLU A 84 -0.58 -0.08 20.62
N LEU A 85 -0.01 0.79 19.80
CA LEU A 85 -0.70 1.29 18.61
C LEU A 85 -0.98 0.17 17.60
N ARG A 86 0.02 -0.68 17.32
CA ARG A 86 -0.13 -1.82 16.39
C ARG A 86 -1.14 -2.84 16.88
N ALA A 87 -1.18 -3.14 18.18
CA ALA A 87 -2.14 -4.08 18.76
C ALA A 87 -3.59 -3.68 18.45
N ARG A 88 -3.90 -2.37 18.45
CA ARG A 88 -5.24 -1.86 18.08
C ARG A 88 -5.61 -2.13 16.62
N PHE A 89 -4.63 -2.37 15.75
CA PHE A 89 -4.82 -2.68 14.34
C PHE A 89 -4.50 -4.14 14.00
N GLY A 90 -4.37 -5.04 14.99
CA GLY A 90 -4.03 -6.45 14.78
C GLY A 90 -4.89 -7.12 13.71
N PHE A 91 -6.21 -6.88 13.74
CA PHE A 91 -7.17 -7.38 12.74
C PHE A 91 -6.79 -7.07 11.28
N TYR A 92 -6.09 -5.96 11.03
CA TYR A 92 -5.66 -5.55 9.70
C TYR A 92 -4.36 -6.25 9.28
N PHE A 93 -3.42 -6.42 10.22
CA PHE A 93 -2.19 -7.19 10.00
C PHE A 93 -2.46 -8.69 9.83
N ASP A 94 -3.49 -9.23 10.50
CA ASP A 94 -3.89 -10.63 10.33
C ASP A 94 -4.47 -10.90 8.93
N LYS A 95 -5.15 -9.90 8.35
CA LYS A 95 -5.78 -10.03 7.03
C LYS A 95 -4.82 -9.74 5.87
N PHE A 96 -3.88 -8.81 6.05
CA PHE A 96 -3.02 -8.31 4.99
C PHE A 96 -1.53 -8.40 5.36
N ASP A 97 -0.69 -8.80 4.40
CA ASP A 97 0.77 -8.82 4.56
C ASP A 97 1.35 -7.39 4.55
N VAL A 98 1.27 -6.74 5.71
CA VAL A 98 1.75 -5.38 5.94
C VAL A 98 3.00 -5.44 6.80
N ARG A 99 4.11 -4.94 6.25
CA ARG A 99 5.37 -4.82 6.98
C ARG A 99 5.33 -3.60 7.92
N PRO A 100 5.57 -3.78 9.23
CA PRO A 100 5.76 -2.65 10.12
C PRO A 100 7.08 -1.94 9.78
N GLU A 101 7.01 -0.63 9.52
CA GLU A 101 8.17 0.24 9.25
C GLU A 101 8.66 1.01 10.48
#